data_AF-A0A3D1S441-F1
#
_entry.id   AF-A0A3D1S441-F1
#
_cell.length_a   1.000
_cell.length_b   1.000
_cell.length_c   1.000
_cell.angle_alpha   90.00
_cell.angle_beta   90.00
_cell.angle_gamma   90.00
#
_symmetry.space_group_name_H-M   'P 1'
#
loop_
_entity.id
_entity.type
_entity.pdbx_description
1 polymer ?
#
loop_
_entity_poly.entity_id
_entity_poly.type
_entity_poly.pdbx_seq_one_letter_code
_entity_poly.pdbx_strand_id
1 'polypeptide(L)'
;MLTKYSSLTNPSTYISIGILLGVIALLTGCQPHQSLPSALDEYQTRIHRVLAIPEQPTNIGITLNYPEASQRSITIPGTIMPLAEFYAISGCELAPLIAQRNTALGKVEYPSRRLVYESTLLHTLTNCIKLAAAQD
;
A
#
# COMPACT_ATOMS: atom_id res chain seq x y z
N MET A 1 -3.99 49.32 48.50
CA MET A 1 -4.29 48.34 47.43
C MET A 1 -3.09 47.42 47.18
N LEU A 2 -2.47 46.84 48.22
CA LEU A 2 -1.23 46.05 48.08
C LEU A 2 -1.13 44.92 49.13
N THR A 3 -2.19 44.14 49.33
CA THR A 3 -2.21 42.99 50.26
C THR A 3 -2.69 41.72 49.55
N LYS A 4 -1.99 41.29 48.50
CA LYS A 4 -2.27 39.98 47.87
C LYS A 4 -1.08 39.30 47.18
N TYR A 5 0.16 39.58 47.59
CA TYR A 5 1.35 38.90 47.05
C TYR A 5 2.14 38.10 48.11
N SER A 6 1.63 38.00 49.34
CA SER A 6 2.30 37.35 50.48
C SER A 6 1.81 35.92 50.73
N SER A 7 1.32 35.21 49.71
CA SER A 7 0.93 33.79 49.83
C SER A 7 1.78 32.84 48.98
N LEU A 8 2.81 33.35 48.31
CA LEU A 8 3.66 32.55 47.41
C LEU A 8 4.95 32.06 48.06
N THR A 9 5.20 32.35 49.34
CA THR A 9 6.45 31.99 50.02
C THR A 9 6.27 30.79 50.96
N ASN A 10 5.63 29.73 50.48
CA ASN A 10 5.61 28.44 51.17
C ASN A 10 6.55 27.46 50.45
N PRO A 11 7.49 26.79 51.16
CA PRO A 11 8.48 25.92 50.53
C PRO A 11 7.83 24.74 49.79
N SER A 12 6.67 24.27 50.27
CA SER A 12 5.90 23.18 49.66
C SER A 12 5.37 23.49 48.26
N THR A 13 4.98 24.75 48.00
CA THR A 13 4.47 25.17 46.69
C THR A 13 5.57 25.23 45.61
N TYR A 14 6.82 25.55 45.98
CA TYR A 14 7.94 25.54 45.03
C TYR A 14 8.39 24.12 44.67
N ILE A 15 8.36 23.20 45.64
CA ILE A 15 8.70 21.79 45.41
C ILE A 15 7.67 21.15 44.46
N SER A 16 6.38 21.41 44.69
CA SER A 16 5.31 20.89 43.83
C SER A 16 5.34 21.48 42.42
N ILE A 17 5.63 22.78 42.26
CA ILE A 17 5.84 23.39 40.94
C ILE A 17 7.08 22.80 40.24
N GLY A 18 8.17 22.57 40.97
CA GLY A 18 9.39 21.97 40.43
C GLY A 18 9.19 20.53 39.97
N ILE A 19 8.45 19.72 40.75
CA ILE A 19 8.09 18.35 40.36
C ILE A 19 7.16 18.37 39.14
N LEU A 20 6.18 19.28 39.11
CA LEU A 20 5.27 19.41 37.98
C LEU A 20 6.02 19.77 36.68
N LEU A 21 6.94 20.74 36.73
CA LEU A 21 7.79 21.11 35.59
C LEU A 21 8.73 19.98 35.17
N GLY A 22 9.29 19.23 36.14
CA GLY A 22 10.11 18.06 35.87
C GLY A 22 9.34 16.94 35.18
N VAL A 23 8.10 16.67 35.61
CA VAL A 23 7.21 15.69 34.98
C VAL A 23 6.79 16.13 33.58
N ILE A 24 6.51 17.42 33.38
CA ILE A 24 6.20 17.96 32.04
C ILE A 24 7.40 17.82 31.09
N ALA A 25 8.63 18.06 31.57
CA ALA A 25 9.84 17.88 30.78
C ALA A 25 10.13 16.40 30.45
N LEU A 26 9.79 15.48 31.36
CA LEU A 26 9.90 14.04 31.12
C LEU A 26 8.82 13.49 30.17
N LEU A 27 7.68 14.18 30.06
CA LEU A 27 6.59 13.85 29.15
C LEU A 27 6.77 14.46 27.75
N THR A 28 7.68 15.43 27.57
CA THR A 28 8.03 15.92 26.22
C THR A 28 9.02 14.97 25.55
N GLY A 29 8.51 13.93 24.89
CA GLY A 29 9.24 13.17 23.87
C GLY A 29 9.46 14.04 22.64
N CYS A 30 10.47 14.92 22.69
CA CYS A 30 10.78 15.82 21.59
C CYS A 30 11.53 15.03 20.50
N GLN A 31 10.78 14.35 19.63
CA GLN A 31 11.35 13.91 18.35
C GLN A 31 11.12 15.05 17.36
N PRO A 32 12.18 15.79 16.97
CA PRO A 32 12.03 16.84 15.98
C PRO A 32 11.43 16.21 14.73
N HIS A 33 10.30 16.79 14.33
CA HIS A 33 9.50 16.45 13.18
C HIS A 33 10.39 16.10 12.00
N GLN A 34 10.63 14.79 11.77
CA GLN A 34 11.21 14.32 10.53
C GLN A 34 10.16 14.65 9.48
N SER A 35 10.36 15.75 8.78
CA SER A 35 9.54 16.08 7.64
C SER A 35 9.66 14.89 6.69
N LEU A 36 8.55 14.18 6.49
CA LEU A 36 8.40 13.06 5.56
C LEU A 36 9.16 13.24 4.22
N PRO A 37 9.27 14.46 3.64
CA PRO A 37 10.07 14.70 2.44
C PRO A 37 11.53 14.22 2.53
N SER A 38 12.20 14.41 3.68
CA SER A 38 13.62 14.08 3.83
C SER A 38 13.89 12.56 3.83
N ALA A 39 13.02 11.78 4.46
CA ALA A 39 13.15 10.33 4.51
C ALA A 39 12.93 9.67 3.12
N LEU A 40 12.04 10.25 2.30
CA LEU A 40 11.81 9.76 0.94
C LEU A 40 12.95 10.14 -0.02
N ASP A 41 13.53 11.32 0.15
CA ASP A 41 14.69 11.77 -0.64
C ASP A 41 15.91 10.88 -0.38
N GLU A 42 16.19 10.57 0.89
CA GLU A 42 17.26 9.64 1.27
C GLU A 42 16.99 8.22 0.73
N TYR A 43 15.74 7.76 0.81
CA TYR A 43 15.35 6.47 0.25
C TYR A 43 15.56 6.42 -1.27
N GLN A 44 15.15 7.46 -1.99
CA GLN A 44 15.34 7.58 -3.44
C GLN A 44 16.83 7.53 -3.79
N THR A 45 17.64 8.37 -3.16
CA THR A 45 19.12 8.40 -3.30
C THR A 45 19.70 6.99 -3.11
N ARG A 46 19.28 6.27 -2.05
CA ARG A 46 19.75 4.92 -1.76
C ARG A 46 19.40 3.91 -2.85
N ILE A 47 18.19 3.97 -3.41
CA ILE A 47 17.77 3.09 -4.50
C ILE A 47 18.59 3.34 -5.77
N HIS A 48 18.82 4.60 -6.15
CA HIS A 48 19.68 4.93 -7.30
C HIS A 48 21.09 4.38 -7.12
N ARG A 49 21.66 4.52 -5.92
CA ARG A 49 22.99 3.97 -5.59
C ARG A 49 23.05 2.45 -5.70
N VAL A 50 22.05 1.75 -5.15
CA VAL A 50 22.00 0.27 -5.16
C VAL A 50 21.83 -0.26 -6.58
N LEU A 51 21.03 0.42 -7.41
CA LEU A 51 20.79 0.04 -8.79
C LEU A 51 21.86 0.55 -9.77
N ALA A 52 22.83 1.34 -9.29
CA ALA A 52 23.89 1.96 -10.10
C ALA A 52 23.36 2.77 -11.30
N ILE A 53 22.23 3.46 -11.10
CA ILE A 53 21.62 4.35 -12.11
C ILE A 53 21.83 5.82 -11.71
N PRO A 54 22.01 6.73 -12.67
CA PRO A 54 22.17 8.15 -12.37
C PRO A 54 20.91 8.70 -11.70
N GLU A 55 21.09 9.61 -10.75
CA GLU A 55 20.00 10.37 -10.14
C GLU A 55 19.45 11.37 -11.17
N GLN A 56 18.12 11.40 -11.30
CA GLN A 56 17.43 12.40 -12.12
C GLN A 56 16.50 13.21 -11.23
N PRO A 57 16.37 14.53 -11.47
CA PRO A 57 15.45 15.36 -10.72
C PRO A 57 14.02 14.87 -10.93
N THR A 58 13.38 14.44 -9.84
CA THR A 58 11.97 14.04 -9.85
C THR A 58 11.14 15.29 -10.10
N ASN A 59 10.46 15.37 -11.26
CA ASN A 59 9.50 16.44 -11.51
C ASN A 59 8.24 16.15 -10.68
N ILE A 60 8.12 16.82 -9.53
CA ILE A 60 7.04 16.60 -8.55
C ILE A 60 5.70 17.25 -9.00
N GLY A 61 5.67 17.87 -10.19
CA GLY A 61 4.50 18.54 -10.75
C GLY A 61 3.48 17.59 -11.41
N ILE A 62 3.28 16.38 -10.87
CA ILE A 62 2.28 15.46 -11.42
C ILE A 62 1.05 15.46 -10.51
N THR A 63 0.04 16.23 -10.90
CA THR A 63 -1.31 16.06 -10.34
C THR A 63 -1.96 14.87 -11.04
N LEU A 64 -1.90 13.70 -10.41
CA LEU A 64 -2.63 12.53 -10.86
C LEU A 64 -4.10 12.71 -10.50
N ASN A 65 -4.95 12.99 -11.50
CA ASN A 65 -6.39 13.01 -11.31
C ASN A 65 -6.89 11.56 -11.24
N TYR A 66 -6.81 10.97 -10.05
CA TYR A 66 -7.32 9.62 -9.84
C TYR A 66 -8.85 9.61 -9.92
N PRO A 67 -9.45 8.61 -10.58
CA PRO A 67 -10.89 8.44 -10.55
C PRO A 67 -11.37 8.20 -9.12
N GLU A 68 -12.62 8.61 -8.86
CA GLU A 68 -13.28 8.42 -7.57
C GLU A 68 -13.29 6.94 -7.16
N ALA A 69 -13.38 6.66 -5.86
CA ALA A 69 -13.37 5.27 -5.37
C ALA A 69 -14.46 4.39 -6.02
N SER A 70 -15.64 4.97 -6.26
CA SER A 70 -16.76 4.30 -6.95
C SER A 70 -16.48 3.99 -8.42
N GLN A 71 -15.63 4.77 -9.07
CA GLN A 71 -15.24 4.57 -10.47
C GLN A 71 -14.12 3.53 -10.61
N ARG A 72 -13.46 3.16 -9.50
CA ARG A 72 -12.40 2.14 -9.47
C ARG A 72 -12.91 0.72 -9.23
N SER A 73 -14.16 0.55 -8.78
CA SER A 73 -14.75 -0.77 -8.61
C SER A 73 -15.31 -1.28 -9.94
N ILE A 74 -14.61 -2.24 -10.54
CA ILE A 74 -15.09 -2.96 -11.72
C ILE A 74 -15.63 -4.31 -11.25
N THR A 75 -16.92 -4.54 -11.44
CA THR A 75 -17.54 -5.84 -11.19
C THR A 75 -17.34 -6.72 -12.41
N ILE A 76 -16.50 -7.75 -12.29
CA ILE A 76 -16.36 -8.77 -13.33
C ILE A 76 -17.38 -9.89 -13.02
N PRO A 77 -18.35 -10.16 -13.91
CA PRO A 77 -19.31 -11.22 -13.68
C PRO A 77 -18.60 -12.58 -13.64
N GLY A 78 -19.03 -13.45 -12.74
CA GLY A 78 -18.56 -14.83 -12.73
C GLY A 78 -19.08 -15.60 -13.94
N THR A 79 -18.22 -16.39 -14.57
CA THR A 79 -18.59 -17.31 -15.64
C THR A 79 -18.69 -18.72 -15.09
N ILE A 80 -19.77 -19.42 -15.41
CA ILE A 80 -19.97 -20.83 -15.11
C ILE A 80 -19.95 -21.58 -16.45
N MET A 81 -19.19 -22.66 -16.52
CA MET A 81 -19.02 -23.46 -17.73
C MET A 81 -19.24 -24.94 -17.38
N PRO A 82 -19.95 -25.71 -18.22
CA PRO A 82 -20.03 -27.15 -18.10
C PRO A 82 -18.64 -27.79 -18.17
N LEU A 83 -18.39 -28.80 -17.34
CA LEU A 83 -17.08 -29.43 -17.25
C LEU A 83 -16.62 -30.03 -18.59
N ALA A 84 -17.54 -30.58 -19.38
CA ALA A 84 -17.23 -31.11 -20.70
C ALA A 84 -16.72 -30.05 -21.68
N GLU A 85 -17.32 -28.85 -21.67
CA GLU A 85 -16.85 -27.72 -22.48
C GLU A 85 -15.48 -27.23 -22.03
N PHE A 86 -15.24 -27.21 -20.72
CA PHE A 86 -13.92 -26.85 -20.19
C PHE A 86 -12.82 -27.80 -20.69
N TYR A 87 -13.08 -29.11 -20.72
CA TYR A 87 -12.12 -30.09 -21.26
C TYR A 87 -11.96 -30.03 -22.79
N ALA A 88 -12.93 -29.46 -23.50
CA ALA A 88 -12.79 -29.23 -24.94
C ALA A 88 -11.76 -28.13 -25.25
N ILE A 89 -11.50 -27.21 -24.32
CA ILE A 89 -10.42 -26.23 -24.41
C ILE A 89 -9.09 -26.97 -24.24
N SER A 90 -8.50 -27.37 -25.36
CA SER A 90 -7.28 -28.17 -25.41
C SER A 90 -6.18 -27.43 -26.18
N GLY A 91 -4.92 -27.81 -25.95
CA GLY A 91 -3.77 -27.20 -26.64
C GLY A 91 -3.32 -25.84 -26.07
N CYS A 92 -3.87 -25.39 -24.94
CA CYS A 92 -3.38 -24.21 -24.24
C CYS A 92 -3.38 -24.35 -22.71
N GLU A 93 -2.53 -23.60 -22.03
CA GLU A 93 -2.25 -23.69 -20.58
C GLU A 93 -3.30 -22.98 -19.70
N LEU A 94 -4.58 -22.98 -20.10
CA LEU A 94 -5.64 -22.28 -19.36
C LEU A 94 -6.11 -23.05 -18.12
N ALA A 95 -6.17 -24.38 -18.22
CA ALA A 95 -6.75 -25.24 -17.18
C ALA A 95 -6.06 -25.11 -15.80
N PRO A 96 -4.72 -25.07 -15.70
CA PRO A 96 -4.03 -24.90 -14.41
C PRO A 96 -4.38 -23.60 -13.70
N LEU A 97 -4.53 -22.49 -14.44
CA LEU A 97 -4.88 -21.19 -13.87
C LEU A 97 -6.30 -21.19 -13.30
N ILE A 98 -7.26 -21.75 -14.04
CA ILE A 98 -8.63 -21.90 -13.56
C ILE A 98 -8.67 -22.79 -12.30
N ALA A 99 -7.92 -23.90 -12.30
CA ALA A 99 -7.81 -24.78 -11.14
C ALA A 99 -7.23 -24.04 -9.93
N GLN A 100 -6.13 -23.28 -10.10
CA GLN A 100 -5.52 -22.47 -9.05
C GLN A 100 -6.54 -21.51 -8.44
N ARG A 101 -7.30 -20.77 -9.27
CA ARG A 101 -8.30 -19.80 -8.81
C ARG A 101 -9.46 -20.43 -8.05
N ASN A 102 -9.83 -21.66 -8.41
CA ASN A 102 -10.93 -22.40 -7.82
C ASN A 102 -10.58 -23.08 -6.48
N THR A 103 -9.29 -23.19 -6.14
CA THR A 103 -8.85 -23.70 -4.83
C THR A 103 -9.32 -22.81 -3.67
N ALA A 104 -9.34 -23.37 -2.45
CA ALA A 104 -9.62 -22.60 -1.24
C ALA A 104 -8.66 -21.40 -1.09
N LEU A 105 -7.36 -21.62 -1.34
CA LEU A 105 -6.34 -20.57 -1.26
C LEU A 105 -6.55 -19.49 -2.32
N GLY A 106 -6.86 -19.88 -3.57
CA GLY A 106 -7.15 -18.94 -4.65
C GLY A 106 -8.35 -18.04 -4.35
N LYS A 107 -9.38 -18.55 -3.65
CA LYS A 107 -10.57 -17.78 -3.26
C LYS A 107 -10.30 -16.68 -2.23
N VAL A 108 -9.26 -16.83 -1.42
CA VAL A 108 -8.90 -15.90 -0.33
C VAL A 108 -7.54 -15.24 -0.54
N GLU A 109 -7.01 -15.29 -1.76
CA GLU A 109 -5.70 -14.76 -2.10
C GLU A 109 -5.61 -13.24 -1.89
N TYR A 110 -4.47 -12.76 -1.39
CA TYR A 110 -4.24 -11.32 -1.19
C TYR A 110 -4.35 -10.55 -2.52
N PRO A 111 -4.84 -9.29 -2.50
CA PRO A 111 -5.01 -8.50 -3.72
C PRO A 111 -3.75 -8.36 -4.58
N SER A 112 -2.57 -8.24 -3.96
CA SER A 112 -1.29 -8.14 -4.68
C SER A 112 -0.94 -9.41 -5.47
N ARG A 113 -1.26 -10.57 -4.91
CA ARG A 113 -1.03 -11.87 -5.55
C ARG A 113 -2.07 -12.15 -6.62
N ARG A 114 -3.32 -11.78 -6.36
CA ARG A 114 -4.41 -11.82 -7.34
C ARG A 114 -4.08 -11.00 -8.59
N LEU A 115 -3.46 -9.83 -8.46
CA LEU A 115 -3.03 -9.02 -9.60
C LEU A 115 -2.04 -9.77 -10.51
N VAL A 116 -1.06 -10.46 -9.91
CA VAL A 116 -0.08 -11.28 -10.65
C VAL A 116 -0.79 -12.43 -11.38
N TYR A 117 -1.73 -13.10 -10.71
CA TYR A 117 -2.57 -14.13 -11.31
C TYR A 117 -3.36 -13.58 -12.51
N GLU A 118 -4.04 -12.44 -12.35
CA GLU A 118 -4.87 -11.85 -13.41
C GLU A 118 -4.04 -11.42 -14.63
N SER A 119 -2.84 -10.86 -14.42
CA SER A 119 -1.91 -10.56 -15.51
C SER A 119 -1.51 -11.83 -16.28
N THR A 120 -1.21 -12.91 -15.56
CA THR A 120 -0.84 -14.21 -16.15
C THR A 120 -2.02 -14.83 -16.92
N LEU A 121 -3.22 -14.75 -16.35
CA LEU A 121 -4.46 -15.21 -16.96
C LEU A 121 -4.75 -14.48 -18.27
N LEU A 122 -4.64 -13.15 -18.29
CA LEU A 122 -4.87 -12.34 -19.49
C LEU A 122 -3.90 -12.71 -20.63
N HIS A 123 -2.62 -12.89 -20.32
CA HIS A 123 -1.63 -13.32 -21.30
C HIS A 123 -1.96 -14.72 -21.86
N THR A 124 -2.32 -15.65 -20.97
CA THR A 124 -2.67 -17.03 -21.36
C THR A 124 -3.94 -17.07 -22.20
N LEU A 125 -4.99 -16.35 -21.82
CA LEU A 125 -6.23 -16.23 -22.59
C LEU A 125 -5.97 -15.66 -23.99
N THR A 126 -5.16 -14.60 -24.07
CA THR A 126 -4.79 -13.99 -25.36
C THR A 126 -4.12 -15.00 -26.28
N ASN A 127 -3.25 -15.87 -25.75
CA ASN A 127 -2.60 -16.92 -26.52
C ASN A 127 -3.57 -18.04 -26.89
N CYS A 128 -4.42 -18.49 -25.96
CA CYS A 128 -5.45 -19.50 -26.23
C CYS A 128 -6.40 -19.06 -27.37
N ILE A 129 -6.83 -17.80 -27.38
CA ILE A 129 -7.71 -17.25 -28.42
C ILE A 129 -7.03 -17.33 -29.80
N LYS A 130 -5.74 -17.01 -29.89
CA LYS A 130 -4.98 -17.12 -31.15
C LYS A 130 -4.86 -18.56 -31.65
N LEU A 131 -4.68 -19.52 -30.73
CA LEU A 131 -4.61 -20.94 -31.07
C LEU A 131 -5.95 -21.46 -31.56
N ALA A 132 -7.04 -21.12 -30.86
CA ALA A 132 -8.40 -21.50 -31.25
C ALA A 132 -8.74 -20.97 -32.65
N ALA A 133 -8.43 -19.70 -32.93
CA ALA A 133 -8.67 -19.09 -34.24
C ALA A 133 -7.84 -19.70 -35.39
N ALA A 134 -6.78 -20.46 -35.09
CA ALA A 134 -5.95 -21.15 -36.09
C ALA A 134 -6.40 -22.60 -36.34
N GLN A 135 -7.34 -23.11 -35.55
CA GLN A 135 -7.90 -24.46 -35.68
C GLN A 135 -9.22 -24.49 -36.46
N ASP A 136 -9.81 -23.32 -36.71
CA ASP A 136 -10.93 -23.07 -37.62
C ASP A 136 -10.46 -22.84 -39.07
#